data_AF-B6V4I6-F1
#
_entry.id   AF-B6V4I6-F1
#
_cell.length_a   1.000
_cell.length_b   1.000
_cell.length_c   1.000
_cell.angle_alpha   90.00
_cell.angle_beta   90.00
_cell.angle_gamma   90.00
#
_symmetry.space_group_name_H-M   'P 1'
#
loop_
_entity.id
_entity.type
_entity.pdbx_description
1 polymer ?
#
loop_
_entity_poly.entity_id
_entity_poly.type
_entity_poly.pdbx_seq_one_letter_code
_entity_poly.pdbx_strand_id
1 'polypeptide(L)'
;PAEMIARGKHIMSHFAPLGENCAFLLDGYVAGGTAVTVARRNFEKQFAHYHRAGHGAVTSPQTQRPHTAFVHTKLSRVQGASGIHVGTMGYGKM
;
A
#
# COMPACT_ATOMS: atom_id res chain seq x y z
N PRO A 1 -8.73 10.73 -6.00
CA PRO A 1 -7.53 11.44 -5.46
C PRO A 1 -7.84 12.46 -4.36
N ALA A 2 -8.80 13.37 -4.57
CA ALA A 2 -9.10 14.48 -3.64
C ALA A 2 -9.37 14.00 -2.20
N GLU A 3 -10.20 12.97 -2.02
CA GLU A 3 -10.53 12.43 -0.71
C GLU A 3 -9.32 11.87 0.05
N MET A 4 -8.39 11.20 -0.64
CA MET A 4 -7.16 10.68 -0.01
C MET A 4 -6.27 11.82 0.51
N ILE A 5 -6.19 12.90 -0.26
CA ILE A 5 -5.42 14.09 0.13
C ILE A 5 -6.10 14.79 1.31
N ALA A 6 -7.43 14.90 1.29
CA ALA A 6 -8.19 15.48 2.39
C ALA A 6 -7.98 14.68 3.68
N ARG A 7 -8.08 13.34 3.63
CA ARG A 7 -7.82 12.45 4.78
C ARG A 7 -6.40 12.57 5.30
N GLY A 8 -5.40 12.54 4.41
CA GLY A 8 -4.00 12.69 4.81
C GLY A 8 -3.75 14.03 5.52
N LYS A 9 -4.26 15.13 4.96
CA LYS A 9 -4.17 16.46 5.60
C LYS A 9 -4.89 16.51 6.95
N HIS A 10 -6.07 15.89 7.03
CA HIS A 10 -6.83 15.80 8.27
C HIS A 10 -6.04 15.04 9.34
N ILE A 11 -5.43 13.89 9.02
CA ILE A 11 -4.60 13.16 9.98
C ILE A 11 -3.40 14.01 10.42
N MET A 12 -2.68 14.63 9.47
CA MET A 12 -1.54 15.48 9.80
C MET A 12 -1.92 16.66 10.70
N SER A 13 -3.08 17.28 10.47
CA SER A 13 -3.53 18.40 11.31
C SER A 13 -3.94 17.96 12.72
N HIS A 14 -4.53 16.77 12.86
CA HIS A 14 -5.01 16.27 14.15
C HIS A 14 -3.89 15.71 15.03
N PHE A 15 -2.90 15.03 14.43
CA PHE A 15 -1.74 14.53 15.16
C PHE A 15 -0.70 15.63 15.40
N ALA A 16 -0.72 16.71 14.60
CA ALA A 16 0.11 17.90 14.75
C ALA A 16 1.61 17.54 15.00
N PRO A 17 2.25 17.79 16.15
CA PRO A 17 3.66 17.45 16.31
C PRO A 17 3.91 15.93 16.26
N LEU A 18 2.91 15.10 16.57
CA LEU A 18 2.98 13.65 16.48
C LEU A 18 2.70 13.12 15.06
N GLY A 19 2.47 14.00 14.08
CA GLY A 19 2.16 13.58 12.70
C GLY A 19 3.28 12.78 12.05
N GLU A 20 4.52 12.92 12.49
CA GLU A 20 5.64 12.08 12.04
C GLU A 20 5.53 10.60 12.45
N ASN A 21 4.74 10.30 13.48
CA ASN A 21 4.47 8.94 13.94
C ASN A 21 3.35 8.26 13.14
N CYS A 22 2.73 8.96 12.18
CA CYS A 22 1.67 8.41 11.36
C CYS A 22 2.25 7.70 10.12
N ALA A 23 1.64 6.57 9.79
CA ALA A 23 1.79 5.92 8.50
C ALA A 23 0.46 6.03 7.73
N PHE A 24 0.52 6.11 6.41
CA PHE A 24 -0.66 6.08 5.57
C PHE A 24 -0.78 4.74 4.88
N LEU A 25 -1.84 4.01 5.24
CA LEU A 25 -2.18 2.73 4.64
C LEU A 25 -3.01 2.93 3.38
N LEU A 26 -2.64 2.20 2.32
CA LEU A 26 -3.34 2.20 1.04
C LEU A 26 -3.61 0.77 0.60
N ASP A 27 -4.85 0.47 0.23
CA ASP A 27 -5.21 -0.78 -0.44
C ASP A 27 -4.75 -0.78 -1.91
N GLY A 28 -3.44 -0.81 -2.13
CA GLY A 28 -2.83 -0.52 -3.44
C GLY A 28 -3.19 -1.50 -4.56
N TYR A 29 -3.63 -2.73 -4.24
CA TYR A 29 -4.12 -3.67 -5.24
C TYR A 29 -5.50 -3.26 -5.78
N VAL A 30 -6.48 -3.03 -4.89
CA VAL A 30 -7.86 -2.68 -5.31
C VAL A 30 -8.01 -1.19 -5.69
N ALA A 31 -7.32 -0.28 -5.01
CA ALA A 31 -7.35 1.14 -5.33
C ALA A 31 -6.41 1.52 -6.50
N GLY A 32 -5.52 0.59 -6.88
CA GLY A 32 -4.61 0.71 -8.00
C GLY A 32 -3.37 1.57 -7.73
N GLY A 33 -2.42 1.52 -8.68
CA GLY A 33 -1.15 2.25 -8.57
C GLY A 33 -1.31 3.78 -8.53
N THR A 34 -2.43 4.31 -9.01
CA THR A 34 -2.76 5.73 -8.85
C THR A 34 -2.90 6.13 -7.39
N ALA A 35 -3.57 5.31 -6.56
CA ALA A 35 -3.72 5.59 -5.14
C ALA A 35 -2.35 5.59 -4.41
N VAL A 36 -1.53 4.57 -4.70
CA VAL A 36 -0.16 4.46 -4.17
C VAL A 36 0.66 5.72 -4.52
N THR A 37 0.60 6.13 -5.79
CA THR A 37 1.32 7.30 -6.28
C THR A 37 0.78 8.62 -5.68
N VAL A 38 -0.53 8.71 -5.41
CA VAL A 38 -1.13 9.86 -4.71
C VAL A 38 -0.51 10.01 -3.33
N ALA A 39 -0.45 8.94 -2.51
CA ALA A 39 0.20 9.04 -1.21
C ALA A 39 1.69 9.36 -1.35
N ARG A 40 2.41 8.63 -2.21
CA ARG A 40 3.86 8.78 -2.35
C ARG A 40 4.27 10.19 -2.76
N ARG A 41 3.51 10.86 -3.62
CA ARG A 41 3.85 12.19 -4.15
C ARG A 41 3.29 13.34 -3.33
N ASN A 42 2.19 13.17 -2.59
CA ASN A 42 1.59 14.24 -1.79
C ASN A 42 2.03 14.22 -0.33
N PHE A 43 2.51 13.08 0.17
CA PHE A 43 2.92 12.88 1.56
C PHE A 43 4.25 12.14 1.64
N GLU A 44 5.26 12.63 0.93
CA GLU A 44 6.56 11.95 0.76
C GLU A 44 7.33 11.66 2.07
N LYS A 45 7.04 12.43 3.13
CA LYS A 45 7.64 12.25 4.47
C LYS A 45 6.91 11.24 5.34
N GLN A 46 5.73 10.78 4.91
CA GLN A 46 4.92 9.81 5.65
C GLN A 46 5.18 8.41 5.11
N PHE A 47 5.24 7.42 5.99
CA PHE A 47 5.46 6.03 5.59
C PHE A 47 4.27 5.52 4.75
N ALA A 48 4.52 5.14 3.50
CA ALA A 48 3.50 4.62 2.58
C ALA A 48 3.34 3.11 2.76
N HIS A 49 2.36 2.70 3.59
CA HIS A 49 2.07 1.30 3.90
C HIS A 49 1.13 0.72 2.84
N TYR A 50 1.68 -0.11 1.96
CA TYR A 50 0.93 -0.80 0.91
C TYR A 50 0.25 -2.04 1.50
N HIS A 51 -1.06 -1.98 1.66
CA HIS A 51 -1.90 -3.15 1.88
C HIS A 51 -2.35 -3.74 0.54
N ARG A 52 -2.34 -5.08 0.45
CA ARG A 52 -2.54 -5.80 -0.82
C ARG A 52 -3.86 -6.56 -0.89
N ALA A 53 -4.89 -6.15 -0.15
CA ALA A 53 -6.20 -6.82 -0.19
C ALA A 53 -6.68 -7.06 -1.64
N GLY A 54 -7.18 -8.27 -1.91
CA GLY A 54 -7.61 -8.70 -3.24
C GLY A 54 -6.53 -9.37 -4.10
N HIS A 55 -5.25 -9.26 -3.75
CA HIS A 55 -4.16 -9.80 -4.56
C HIS A 55 -4.26 -11.32 -4.82
N GLY A 56 -4.89 -12.08 -3.92
CA GLY A 56 -5.05 -13.52 -4.05
C GLY A 56 -5.78 -13.97 -5.31
N ALA A 57 -6.62 -13.10 -5.90
CA ALA A 57 -7.30 -13.38 -7.17
C ALA A 57 -6.34 -13.60 -8.35
N VAL A 58 -5.09 -13.12 -8.23
CA VAL A 58 -4.08 -13.18 -9.30
C VAL A 58 -2.76 -13.81 -8.86
N THR A 59 -2.43 -13.74 -7.57
CA THR A 59 -1.15 -14.25 -7.06
C THR A 59 -1.24 -15.64 -6.45
N SER A 60 -2.44 -16.20 -6.28
CA SER A 60 -2.62 -17.54 -5.72
C SER A 60 -1.96 -18.59 -6.62
N PRO A 61 -1.25 -19.60 -6.08
CA PRO A 61 -0.72 -20.71 -6.87
C PRO A 61 -1.79 -21.50 -7.66
N GLN A 62 -3.06 -21.45 -7.22
CA GLN A 62 -4.17 -22.04 -7.96
C GLN A 62 -4.47 -21.27 -9.27
N THR A 63 -4.12 -19.99 -9.33
CA THR A 63 -4.39 -19.13 -10.48
C THR A 63 -3.19 -19.13 -11.43
N GLN A 64 -3.40 -19.54 -12.69
CA GLN A 64 -2.34 -19.61 -13.71
C GLN A 64 -2.11 -18.29 -14.47
N ARG A 65 -2.63 -17.19 -13.93
CA ARG A 65 -2.56 -15.82 -14.47
C ARG A 65 -2.73 -14.84 -13.31
N PRO A 66 -2.48 -13.53 -13.51
CA PRO A 66 -1.52 -12.90 -14.41
C PRO A 66 -0.07 -12.87 -13.88
N HIS A 67 0.19 -12.84 -12.57
CA HIS A 67 1.55 -12.70 -12.04
C HIS A 67 1.67 -13.22 -10.58
N THR A 68 2.88 -13.54 -10.14
CA THR A 68 3.13 -14.03 -8.77
C THR A 68 3.12 -12.90 -7.73
N ALA A 69 3.05 -13.27 -6.44
CA ALA A 69 3.20 -12.32 -5.34
C ALA A 69 4.59 -11.64 -5.33
N PHE A 70 5.64 -12.35 -5.78
CA PHE A 70 6.99 -11.80 -5.89
C PHE A 70 7.07 -10.67 -6.94
N VAL A 71 6.42 -10.82 -8.09
CA VAL A 71 6.32 -9.75 -9.08
C VAL A 71 5.59 -8.54 -8.48
N HIS A 72 4.48 -8.80 -7.79
CA HIS A 72 3.67 -7.74 -7.18
C HIS A 72 4.47 -6.92 -6.14
N THR A 73 5.23 -7.58 -5.26
CA THR A 73 6.07 -6.88 -4.26
C THR A 73 7.25 -6.14 -4.91
N LYS A 74 7.81 -6.63 -6.02
CA LYS A 74 8.83 -5.89 -6.77
C LYS A 74 8.25 -4.62 -7.40
N LEU A 75 7.04 -4.69 -7.95
CA LEU A 75 6.36 -3.53 -8.53
C LEU A 75 5.94 -2.50 -7.48
N SER A 76 5.55 -2.92 -6.28
CA SER A 76 5.22 -1.96 -5.20
C SER A 76 6.44 -1.13 -4.78
N ARG A 77 7.63 -1.73 -4.78
CA ARG A 77 8.90 -0.99 -4.57
C ARG A 77 9.11 0.08 -5.64
N VAL A 78 8.89 -0.25 -6.92
CA VAL A 78 9.01 0.72 -8.03
C VAL A 78 8.00 1.86 -7.91
N GLN A 79 6.77 1.57 -7.46
CA GLN A 79 5.74 2.58 -7.20
C GLN A 79 6.07 3.50 -6.01
N GLY A 80 7.06 3.13 -5.18
CA GLY A 80 7.49 3.92 -4.04
C GLY A 80 6.77 3.59 -2.73
N ALA A 81 6.23 2.37 -2.58
CA ALA A 81 5.77 1.91 -1.27
C ALA A 81 6.95 1.85 -0.26
N SER A 82 6.74 2.33 0.96
CA SER A 82 7.73 2.23 2.03
C SER A 82 7.75 0.83 2.65
N GLY A 83 6.60 0.16 2.68
CA GLY A 83 6.46 -1.24 3.08
C GLY A 83 5.24 -1.88 2.42
N ILE A 84 5.31 -3.18 2.17
CA ILE A 84 4.20 -3.98 1.64
C ILE A 84 4.08 -5.28 2.41
N HIS A 85 2.84 -5.76 2.60
CA HIS A 85 2.62 -7.10 3.13
C HIS A 85 3.24 -8.14 2.20
N VAL A 86 4.08 -9.03 2.75
CA VAL A 86 4.72 -10.12 2.01
C VAL A 86 4.05 -11.48 2.22
N GLY A 87 3.22 -11.61 3.26
CA GLY A 87 2.56 -12.86 3.64
C GLY A 87 3.28 -13.52 4.81
N THR A 88 2.72 -14.63 5.30
CA THR A 88 3.29 -15.35 6.46
C THR A 88 4.26 -16.46 6.08
N MET A 89 4.55 -16.61 4.79
CA MET A 89 5.40 -17.68 4.25
C MET A 89 4.93 -19.09 4.67
N GLY A 90 3.62 -19.28 4.85
CA GLY A 90 3.01 -20.55 5.25
C GLY A 90 2.87 -20.77 6.76
N TYR A 91 3.35 -19.84 7.59
CA TYR A 91 3.29 -19.96 9.06
C TYR A 91 2.01 -19.35 9.69
N GLY A 92 1.11 -18.79 8.87
CA GLY A 92 -0.16 -18.25 9.32
C GLY A 92 -1.30 -18.59 8.36
N LYS A 93 -2.42 -17.87 8.48
CA LYS A 93 -3.66 -18.19 7.75
C LYS A 93 -3.65 -17.86 6.25
N MET A 94 -2.64 -17.12 5.76
CA MET A 94 -2.48 -16.67 4.37
C MET A 94 -1.01 -16.67 3.96
#